data_AF-A0A3D2R2X8-F1
#
_entry.id   AF-A0A3D2R2X8-F1
#
_cell.length_a   1.000
_cell.length_b   1.000
_cell.length_c   1.000
_cell.angle_alpha   90.00
_cell.angle_beta   90.00
_cell.angle_gamma   90.00
#
_symmetry.space_group_name_H-M   'P 1'
#
loop_
_entity.id
_entity.type
_entity.pdbx_description
1 polymer ?
#
loop_
_entity_poly.entity_id
_entity_poly.type
_entity_poly.pdbx_seq_one_letter_code
_entity_poly.pdbx_strand_id
1 'polypeptide(L)'
;MDLLPDTDIQETQEWIESLNSVIDSGGTERAHFLIEMMIDQARRSGSNLPYKATTAYVNTIPTHLQQRHPGNPDMERRIRALIRWNAVMTVLRANE
;
A
#
# COMPACT_ATOMS: atom_id res chain seq x y z
N MET A 1 -11.65 10.90 9.57
CA MET A 1 -10.23 11.15 9.90
C MET A 1 -10.19 12.60 10.30
N ASP A 2 -10.27 12.89 11.60
CA ASP A 2 -10.17 14.26 12.08
C ASP A 2 -8.70 14.67 11.96
N LEU A 3 -8.36 15.17 10.78
CA LEU A 3 -7.15 15.95 10.59
C LEU A 3 -7.39 17.23 11.38
N LEU A 4 -6.53 17.50 12.36
CA LEU A 4 -6.42 18.85 12.91
C LEU A 4 -6.33 19.81 11.72
N PRO A 5 -7.08 20.92 11.71
CA PRO A 5 -6.98 21.89 10.63
C PRO A 5 -5.53 22.32 10.52
N ASP A 6 -4.99 22.19 9.31
CA ASP A 6 -3.60 22.56 9.02
C ASP A 6 -3.41 24.05 9.34
N THR A 7 -2.52 24.33 10.30
CA THR A 7 -2.26 25.69 10.79
C THR A 7 -1.39 26.49 9.83
N ASP A 8 -0.56 25.81 9.02
CA ASP A 8 0.32 26.43 8.02
C ASP A 8 0.45 25.54 6.79
N ILE A 9 -0.40 25.82 5.80
CA ILE A 9 -0.44 25.09 4.53
C ILE A 9 0.87 25.28 3.75
N GLN A 10 1.53 26.44 3.87
CA GLN A 10 2.76 26.70 3.13
C GLN A 10 3.90 25.84 3.68
N GLU A 11 4.05 25.79 5.00
CA GLU A 11 5.02 24.89 5.63
C GLU A 11 4.77 23.44 5.20
N THR A 12 3.52 22.95 5.29
CA THR A 12 3.17 21.59 4.86
C THR A 12 3.58 21.31 3.41
N GLN A 13 3.40 22.27 2.50
CA GLN A 13 3.84 22.11 1.10
C GLN A 13 5.37 22.07 0.98
N GLU A 14 6.09 22.94 1.68
CA GLU A 14 7.56 22.96 1.66
C GLU A 14 8.16 21.64 2.14
N TRP A 15 7.56 21.02 3.17
CA TRP A 15 7.96 19.70 3.65
C TRP A 15 7.64 18.57 2.64
N ILE A 16 6.49 18.62 1.98
CA ILE A 16 6.13 17.65 0.93
C ILE A 16 7.08 17.78 -0.27
N GLU A 17 7.37 19.00 -0.71
CA GLU A 17 8.32 19.27 -1.79
C GLU A 17 9.73 18.80 -1.43
N SER A 18 10.16 19.01 -0.19
CA SER A 18 11.44 18.51 0.32
C SER A 18 11.52 16.98 0.28
N LEU A 19 10.44 16.30 0.67
CA LEU A 19 10.36 14.84 0.61
C LEU A 19 10.41 14.34 -0.84
N ASN A 20 9.70 14.99 -1.76
CA ASN A 20 9.72 14.65 -3.18
C ASN A 20 11.12 14.81 -3.78
N SER A 21 11.82 15.90 -3.46
CA SER A 21 13.21 16.15 -3.88
C SER A 21 14.17 15.04 -3.40
N VAL A 22 13.98 14.53 -2.18
CA VAL A 22 14.73 13.38 -1.66
C VAL A 22 14.41 12.10 -2.42
N ILE A 23 13.14 11.85 -2.75
CA ILE A 23 12.72 10.68 -3.53
C ILE A 23 13.36 10.72 -4.92
N ASP A 24 13.35 11.88 -5.57
CA ASP A 24 13.88 12.05 -6.93
C ASP A 24 15.40 11.91 -6.98
N SER A 25 16.11 12.42 -5.96
CA SER A 25 17.59 12.41 -5.92
C SER A 25 18.19 11.15 -5.29
N GLY A 26 17.58 10.65 -4.21
CA GLY A 26 18.11 9.57 -3.36
C GLY A 26 17.26 8.30 -3.35
N GLY A 27 16.12 8.28 -4.05
CA GLY A 27 15.24 7.13 -4.14
C GLY A 27 14.34 6.92 -2.91
N THR A 28 13.45 5.94 -3.01
CA THR A 28 12.44 5.62 -1.99
C THR A 28 13.05 5.11 -0.68
N GLU A 29 14.16 4.37 -0.73
CA GLU A 29 14.85 3.86 0.46
C GLU A 29 15.38 5.01 1.33
N ARG A 30 15.98 6.04 0.70
CA ARG A 30 16.49 7.21 1.42
C ARG A 30 15.37 8.02 2.05
N ALA A 31 14.28 8.23 1.33
CA ALA A 31 13.09 8.91 1.83
C ALA A 31 12.50 8.16 3.04
N HIS A 32 12.38 6.83 2.95
CA HIS A 32 11.90 6.00 4.05
C HIS A 32 12.78 6.12 5.30
N PHE A 33 14.12 6.05 5.13
CA PHE A 33 15.07 6.25 6.23
C PHE A 33 14.88 7.62 6.92
N LEU A 34 14.71 8.70 6.15
CA LEU A 34 14.53 10.03 6.71
C LEU A 34 13.21 10.16 7.47
N ILE A 35 12.13 9.57 6.95
CA ILE A 35 10.83 9.54 7.63
C ILE A 35 10.94 8.80 8.98
N GLU A 36 11.57 7.63 9.01
CA GLU A 36 11.79 6.88 10.26
C GLU A 36 12.58 7.71 11.28
N MET A 37 13.63 8.42 10.84
CA MET A 37 14.39 9.29 11.73
C MET A 37 13.58 10.47 12.27
N MET A 38 12.73 11.10 11.44
CA MET A 38 11.85 12.18 11.88
C MET A 38 10.79 11.69 12.87
N ILE A 39 10.24 10.50 12.65
CA ILE A 39 9.29 9.86 13.58
C ILE A 39 9.97 9.55 14.92
N ASP A 40 11.19 8.99 14.91
CA ASP A 40 11.96 8.72 16.12
C ASP A 40 12.26 10.01 16.90
N GLN A 41 12.67 11.07 16.21
CA GLN A 41 12.90 12.38 16.83
C GLN A 41 11.62 12.95 17.45
N ALA A 42 10.48 12.89 16.74
CA ALA A 42 9.19 13.37 17.24
C ALA A 42 8.75 12.61 18.50
N ARG A 43 8.95 11.28 18.55
CA ARG A 43 8.69 10.45 19.74
C ARG A 43 9.56 10.88 20.92
N ARG A 44 10.87 11.10 20.70
CA ARG A 44 11.81 11.54 21.76
C ARG A 44 11.48 12.93 22.29
N SER A 45 10.94 13.81 21.45
CA SER A 45 10.49 15.15 21.83
C SER A 45 9.16 15.17 22.60
N GLY A 46 8.60 14.00 22.96
CA GLY A 46 7.39 13.89 23.77
C GLY A 46 6.09 13.95 22.97
N SER A 47 6.16 13.98 21.63
CA SER A 47 4.98 13.85 20.79
C SER A 47 4.52 12.39 20.82
N ASN A 48 3.35 12.12 21.40
CA ASN A 48 2.74 10.80 21.41
C ASN A 48 2.18 10.48 20.01
N LEU A 49 3.05 10.11 19.06
CA LEU A 49 2.63 9.61 17.76
C LEU A 49 2.07 8.19 17.94
N PRO A 50 0.75 7.96 17.80
CA PRO A 50 0.22 6.61 17.76
C PRO A 50 0.86 5.89 16.56
N TYR A 51 1.58 4.80 16.82
CA TYR A 51 2.11 3.93 15.78
C TYR A 51 0.92 3.42 14.94
N LYS A 52 0.81 3.92 13.71
CA LYS A 52 -0.14 3.39 12.74
C LYS A 52 0.58 2.35 11.90
N ALA A 53 0.39 1.08 12.25
CA ALA A 53 0.92 -0.08 11.52
C ALA A 53 0.26 -0.29 10.14
N THR A 54 -0.68 0.58 9.76
CA THR A 54 -1.46 0.45 8.53
C THR A 54 -0.69 1.05 7.36
N THR A 55 -0.37 0.20 6.40
CA THR A 55 0.09 0.65 5.07
C THR A 55 -1.06 1.30 4.31
N ALA A 56 -0.73 2.05 3.24
CA ALA A 56 -1.75 2.62 2.37
C ALA A 56 -2.68 1.53 1.80
N TYR A 57 -3.94 1.87 1.57
CA TYR A 57 -4.94 0.95 0.99
C TYR A 57 -4.73 0.77 -0.52
N VAL A 58 -3.57 0.21 -0.87
CA VAL A 58 -3.09 -0.09 -2.22
C VAL A 58 -2.30 -1.40 -2.18
N ASN A 59 -2.09 -2.03 -3.34
CA ASN A 59 -1.26 -3.22 -3.42
C ASN A 59 0.18 -2.91 -2.97
N THR A 60 0.73 -3.77 -2.11
CA THR A 60 2.11 -3.63 -1.62
C THR A 60 3.14 -3.71 -2.74
N ILE A 61 2.87 -4.49 -3.80
CA ILE A 61 3.74 -4.63 -4.98
C ILE A 61 3.20 -3.73 -6.09
N PRO A 62 3.94 -2.70 -6.53
CA PRO A 62 3.52 -1.85 -7.64
C PRO A 62 3.69 -2.57 -8.99
N THR A 63 2.97 -2.09 -10.01
CA THR A 63 2.91 -2.72 -11.34
C THR A 63 4.28 -2.86 -12.01
N HIS A 64 5.20 -1.92 -11.81
CA HIS A 64 6.55 -1.97 -12.39
C HIS A 64 7.49 -2.98 -11.71
N LEU A 65 7.18 -3.41 -10.48
CA LEU A 65 7.91 -4.50 -9.77
C LEU A 65 7.18 -5.84 -9.88
N GLN A 66 5.99 -5.85 -10.49
CA GLN A 66 5.21 -7.07 -10.64
C GLN A 66 5.90 -8.01 -11.63
N GLN A 67 6.20 -9.24 -11.18
CA GLN A 67 6.76 -10.26 -12.06
C GLN A 67 5.77 -10.68 -13.14
N ARG A 68 6.31 -11.03 -14.31
CA ARG A 68 5.51 -11.57 -15.40
C ARG A 68 4.89 -12.90 -14.99
N HIS A 69 3.59 -13.05 -15.20
CA HIS A 69 2.88 -14.28 -14.92
C HIS A 69 3.43 -15.45 -15.77
N PRO A 70 3.83 -16.59 -15.16
CA PRO A 70 4.48 -17.67 -15.90
C PRO A 70 3.51 -18.54 -16.72
N GLY A 71 2.23 -18.60 -16.33
CA GLY A 71 1.22 -19.45 -16.97
C GLY A 71 0.42 -18.77 -18.09
N ASN A 72 -0.48 -19.53 -18.72
CA ASN A 72 -1.40 -19.04 -19.76
C ASN A 72 -2.72 -18.58 -19.12
N PRO A 73 -3.01 -17.26 -19.06
CA PRO A 73 -4.18 -16.74 -18.37
C PRO A 73 -5.52 -17.20 -18.97
N ASP A 74 -5.59 -17.43 -20.29
CA ASP A 74 -6.83 -17.83 -20.95
C ASP A 74 -7.19 -19.28 -20.63
N MET A 75 -6.18 -20.16 -20.62
CA MET A 75 -6.35 -21.55 -20.22
C MET A 75 -6.74 -21.65 -18.74
N GLU A 76 -6.05 -20.92 -17.86
CA GLU A 76 -6.35 -20.89 -16.43
C GLU A 76 -7.75 -20.33 -16.14
N ARG A 77 -8.19 -19.30 -16.88
CA ARG A 77 -9.55 -18.76 -16.77
C ARG A 77 -10.60 -19.83 -17.08
N ARG A 78 -10.40 -20.61 -18.15
CA ARG A 78 -11.31 -21.69 -18.54
C ARG A 78 -11.38 -22.78 -17.48
N ILE A 79 -10.22 -23.23 -16.97
CA ILE A 79 -10.15 -24.25 -15.91
C ILE A 79 -10.83 -23.74 -14.64
N ARG A 80 -10.53 -22.51 -14.21
CA ARG A 80 -11.14 -21.88 -13.03
C ARG A 80 -12.66 -21.78 -13.16
N ALA A 81 -13.19 -21.48 -14.34
CA ALA A 81 -14.62 -21.42 -14.59
C ALA A 81 -15.30 -22.80 -14.43
N LEU A 82 -14.70 -23.84 -14.99
CA LEU A 82 -15.21 -25.22 -14.84
C LEU A 82 -15.22 -25.67 -13.36
N ILE A 83 -14.14 -25.39 -12.62
CA ILE A 83 -14.06 -25.72 -11.20
C ILE A 83 -15.14 -25.00 -10.39
N ARG A 84 -15.33 -23.69 -10.62
CA ARG A 84 -16.36 -22.90 -9.94
C ARG A 84 -17.76 -23.42 -10.23
N TRP A 85 -18.04 -23.76 -11.48
CA TRP A 85 -19.34 -24.33 -11.87
C TRP A 85 -19.60 -25.68 -11.19
N ASN A 86 -18.62 -26.58 -11.23
CA ASN A 86 -18.73 -27.88 -10.57
C ASN A 86 -18.96 -27.71 -9.06
N ALA A 87 -18.25 -26.79 -8.41
CA ALA A 87 -18.44 -26.51 -6.99
C ALA A 87 -19.86 -26.04 -6.67
N VAL A 88 -20.41 -25.10 -7.46
CA VAL A 88 -21.80 -24.64 -7.30
C VAL A 88 -22.78 -25.80 -7.48
N MET A 89 -22.59 -26.60 -8.54
CA MET A 89 -23.48 -27.73 -8.83
C MET A 89 -23.45 -28.82 -7.77
N THR A 90 -22.27 -29.12 -7.21
CA THR A 90 -22.16 -30.08 -6.10
C THR A 90 -22.96 -29.63 -4.88
N VAL A 91 -22.91 -28.34 -4.53
CA VAL A 91 -23.65 -27.80 -3.39
C VAL A 91 -25.15 -27.79 -3.66
N LEU A 92 -25.57 -27.35 -4.87
CA LEU A 92 -26.99 -27.33 -5.23
C LEU A 92 -27.61 -28.73 -5.17
N ARG A 93 -26.94 -29.75 -5.73
CA ARG A 93 -27.40 -31.14 -5.70
C ARG A 93 -27.45 -31.77 -4.31
N ALA A 94 -26.68 -31.28 -3.37
CA ALA A 94 -26.70 -31.75 -1.98
C ALA A 94 -27.78 -31.05 -1.14
N ASN A 95 -28.28 -29.90 -1.60
CA ASN A 95 -29.35 -29.13 -0.96
C ASN A 95 -30.75 -29.46 -1.50
N GLU A 96 -30.83 -30.22 -2.60
CA GLU A 96 -32.05 -30.90 -3.06
C GLU A 96 -32.29 -32.17 -2.23
#